data_AF-A0A925Q3Y4-F1
#
_entry.id   AF-A0A925Q3Y4-F1
#
_cell.length_a   1.000
_cell.length_b   1.000
_cell.length_c   1.000
_cell.angle_alpha   90.00
_cell.angle_beta   90.00
_cell.angle_gamma   90.00
#
_symmetry.space_group_name_H-M   'P 1'
#
loop_
_entity.id
_entity.type
_entity.pdbx_description
1 polymer ?
#
loop_
_entity_poly.entity_id
_entity_poly.type
_entity_poly.pdbx_seq_one_letter_code
_entity_poly.pdbx_strand_id
1 'polypeptide(L)'
;MTFNRHLPLDERILRIDHIQARRYSKLGGVALEIATEGIVRHLRACDRMDVNPDTSAVREIIDDAVNGRRVFAEGTEQQTQAA
;
A
#
# COMPACT_ATOMS: atom_id res chain seq x y z
N MET A 1 -9.54 12.26 -7.46
CA MET A 1 -8.83 12.76 -6.25
C MET A 1 -7.35 12.70 -6.56
N THR A 2 -6.64 13.83 -6.62
CA THR A 2 -5.22 13.84 -6.99
C THR A 2 -4.40 13.17 -5.89
N PHE A 3 -3.81 12.02 -6.21
CA PHE A 3 -2.98 11.29 -5.29
C PHE A 3 -1.69 12.08 -5.02
N ASN A 4 -1.65 12.85 -3.94
CA ASN A 4 -0.54 13.77 -3.68
C ASN A 4 0.70 13.00 -3.21
N ARG A 5 1.54 12.59 -4.17
CA ARG A 5 2.79 11.86 -3.95
C ARG A 5 3.82 12.64 -3.12
N HIS A 6 3.61 13.95 -2.93
CA HIS A 6 4.48 14.79 -2.10
C HIS A 6 4.19 14.65 -0.60
N LEU A 7 3.08 14.03 -0.22
CA LEU A 7 2.77 13.78 1.18
C LEU A 7 3.49 12.51 1.68
N PRO A 8 3.93 12.51 2.95
CA PRO A 8 4.37 11.30 3.63
C PRO A 8 3.34 10.17 3.54
N LEU A 9 3.81 8.92 3.56
CA LEU A 9 2.94 7.75 3.38
C LEU A 9 1.91 7.64 4.52
N ASP A 10 2.30 7.95 5.74
CA ASP A 10 1.44 8.00 6.91
C ASP A 10 0.29 9.01 6.75
N GLU A 11 0.56 10.22 6.25
CA GLU A 11 -0.48 11.20 5.95
C GLU A 11 -1.42 10.74 4.83
N ARG A 12 -0.88 10.02 3.84
CA ARG A 12 -1.68 9.44 2.76
C ARG A 12 -2.60 8.34 3.27
N ILE A 13 -2.11 7.47 4.16
CA ILE A 13 -2.95 6.45 4.81
C ILE A 13 -4.00 7.10 5.71
N LEU A 14 -3.65 8.17 6.44
CA LEU A 14 -4.58 8.91 7.30
C LEU A 14 -5.78 9.48 6.52
N ARG A 15 -5.57 9.90 5.26
CA ARG A 15 -6.65 10.35 4.37
C ARG A 15 -7.58 9.21 3.89
N ILE A 16 -7.12 7.97 3.96
CA ILE A 16 -7.91 6.78 3.61
C ILE A 16 -8.66 6.31 4.85
N ASP A 17 -7.92 6.04 5.92
CA ASP A 17 -8.47 5.56 7.18
C ASP A 17 -7.51 5.81 8.35
N HIS A 18 -8.01 6.50 9.37
CA HIS A 18 -7.29 6.80 10.60
C HIS A 18 -6.93 5.54 11.41
N ILE A 19 -7.73 4.48 11.34
CA ILE A 19 -7.42 3.22 12.04
C ILE A 19 -6.22 2.53 11.39
N GLN A 20 -6.22 2.38 10.06
CA GLN A 20 -5.08 1.79 9.35
C GLN A 20 -3.81 2.64 9.48
N ALA A 21 -3.92 3.97 9.49
CA ALA A 21 -2.77 4.85 9.71
C ALA A 21 -2.12 4.57 11.08
N ARG A 22 -2.93 4.43 12.14
CA ARG A 22 -2.45 4.08 13.48
C ARG A 22 -1.88 2.67 13.56
N ARG A 23 -2.40 1.70 12.80
CA ARG A 23 -1.85 0.34 12.76
C ARG A 23 -0.50 0.33 12.06
N TYR A 24 -0.41 0.99 10.91
CA TYR A 24 0.82 1.16 10.15
C TYR A 24 1.92 1.85 10.98
N SER A 25 1.60 2.92 11.71
CA SER A 25 2.58 3.66 12.52
C SER A 25 3.20 2.86 13.66
N LYS A 26 2.62 1.70 14.01
CA LYS A 26 3.14 0.78 15.03
C LYS A 26 4.02 -0.32 14.47
N LEU A 27 4.09 -0.46 13.15
CA LEU A 27 4.93 -1.46 12.51
C LEU A 27 6.41 -1.08 12.67
N GLY A 28 7.26 -2.11 12.72
CA GLY A 28 8.70 -1.97 12.73
C GLY A 28 9.37 -3.14 12.01
N GLY A 29 10.65 -2.98 11.69
CA GLY A 29 11.44 -3.99 11.01
C GLY A 29 10.79 -4.49 9.71
N VAL A 30 10.84 -5.80 9.48
CA VAL A 30 10.36 -6.44 8.25
C VAL A 30 8.88 -6.18 7.99
N ALA A 31 8.03 -6.13 9.03
CA ALA A 31 6.60 -5.85 8.84
C ALA A 31 6.37 -4.43 8.30
N LEU A 32 7.15 -3.44 8.76
CA LEU A 32 7.07 -2.07 8.22
C LEU A 32 7.49 -2.03 6.76
N GLU A 33 8.58 -2.72 6.40
CA GLU A 33 9.08 -2.79 5.02
C GLU A 33 8.02 -3.38 4.08
N ILE A 34 7.45 -4.53 4.45
CA ILE A 34 6.42 -5.22 3.67
C ILE A 34 5.17 -4.35 3.50
N ALA A 35 4.69 -3.75 4.59
CA ALA A 35 3.51 -2.90 4.53
C ALA A 35 3.75 -1.64 3.70
N THR A 36 4.91 -0.99 3.86
CA THR A 36 5.30 0.20 3.08
C THR A 36 5.26 -0.12 1.58
N GLU A 37 5.89 -1.21 1.21
CA GLU A 37 5.99 -1.66 -0.17
C GLU A 37 4.61 -1.97 -0.76
N GLY A 38 3.79 -2.76 -0.06
CA GLY A 38 2.44 -3.12 -0.51
C GLY A 38 1.51 -1.91 -0.64
N ILE A 39 1.50 -1.04 0.36
CA ILE A 39 0.64 0.16 0.38
C ILE A 39 1.05 1.12 -0.75
N VAL A 40 2.35 1.34 -0.97
CA VAL A 40 2.81 2.19 -2.09
C VAL A 40 2.37 1.61 -3.44
N ARG A 41 2.45 0.30 -3.63
CA ARG A 41 1.97 -0.34 -4.86
C ARG A 41 0.47 -0.21 -5.05
N HIS A 42 -0.33 -0.50 -4.02
CA HIS A 42 -1.77 -0.34 -4.07
C HIS A 42 -2.16 1.10 -4.46
N LEU A 43 -1.54 2.08 -3.82
CA LEU A 43 -1.82 3.49 -4.08
C LEU A 43 -1.42 3.92 -5.50
N ARG A 44 -0.31 3.40 -6.04
CA ARG A 44 0.08 3.61 -7.45
C ARG A 44 -0.90 2.95 -8.40
N ALA A 45 -1.40 1.76 -8.09
CA ALA A 45 -2.40 1.08 -8.91
C ALA A 45 -3.71 1.88 -8.95
N CYS A 46 -4.19 2.35 -7.80
CA CYS A 46 -5.36 3.22 -7.70
C CYS A 46 -5.21 4.50 -8.54
N ASP A 47 -4.06 5.17 -8.43
CA ASP A 47 -3.75 6.39 -9.21
C ASP A 47 -3.74 6.11 -10.73
N ARG A 48 -3.16 4.99 -11.18
CA ARG A 48 -3.15 4.61 -12.61
C ARG A 48 -4.53 4.26 -13.16
N MET A 49 -5.37 3.64 -12.33
CA MET A 49 -6.71 3.21 -12.71
C MET A 49 -7.77 4.30 -12.50
N ASP A 50 -7.37 5.47 -11.99
CA ASP A 50 -8.26 6.57 -11.57
C ASP A 50 -9.38 6.11 -10.61
N VAL A 51 -9.02 5.25 -9.65
CA VAL A 51 -9.93 4.78 -8.59
C VAL A 51 -9.46 5.25 -7.23
N ASN A 52 -10.39 5.41 -6.30
CA ASN A 52 -10.02 5.73 -4.91
C ASN A 52 -9.45 4.49 -4.23
N PRO A 53 -8.37 4.64 -3.43
CA PRO A 53 -7.86 3.54 -2.61
C PRO A 53 -8.87 3.14 -1.54
N ASP A 54 -8.92 1.85 -1.26
CA ASP A 54 -9.91 1.26 -0.37
C ASP A 54 -9.29 0.87 0.97
N THR A 55 -10.02 1.15 2.04
CA THR A 55 -9.64 0.83 3.42
C THR A 55 -9.43 -0.67 3.61
N SER A 56 -10.23 -1.52 2.96
CA SER A 56 -10.10 -2.98 3.13
C SER A 56 -8.81 -3.51 2.51
N ALA A 57 -8.40 -3.01 1.35
CA ALA A 57 -7.12 -3.36 0.72
C ALA A 57 -5.92 -2.92 1.57
N VAL A 58 -5.95 -1.71 2.14
CA VAL A 58 -4.88 -1.24 3.05
C VAL A 58 -4.82 -2.11 4.31
N ARG A 59 -5.97 -2.50 4.86
CA ARG A 59 -6.06 -3.39 6.02
C ARG A 59 -5.43 -4.75 5.73
N GLU A 60 -5.77 -5.37 4.60
CA GLU A 60 -5.24 -6.67 4.19
C GLU A 60 -3.72 -6.65 4.01
N ILE A 61 -3.18 -5.61 3.38
CA ILE A 61 -1.72 -5.43 3.25
C ILE A 61 -1.04 -5.37 4.62
N ILE A 62 -1.61 -4.63 5.57
CA ILE A 62 -1.08 -4.55 6.93
C ILE A 62 -1.18 -5.90 7.63
N ASP A 63 -2.29 -6.62 7.47
CA ASP A 63 -2.49 -7.95 8.07
C ASP A 63 -1.47 -8.96 7.53
N ASP A 64 -1.23 -8.97 6.23
CA ASP A 64 -0.22 -9.82 5.59
C ASP A 64 1.19 -9.45 6.04
N ALA A 65 1.51 -8.15 6.13
CA ALA A 65 2.79 -7.68 6.60
C ALA A 65 3.11 -8.09 8.04
N VAL A 66 2.11 -8.02 8.94
CA VAL A 66 2.24 -8.51 10.33
C VAL A 66 2.51 -10.00 10.37
N ASN A 67 2.00 -10.76 9.41
CA ASN A 67 2.26 -12.19 9.25
C ASN A 67 3.54 -12.51 8.45
N GLY A 68 4.32 -11.49 8.05
CA GLY A 68 5.53 -11.67 7.25
C GLY A 68 5.28 -12.08 5.79
N ARG A 69 4.05 -11.94 5.29
CA ARG A 69 3.67 -12.29 3.92
C ARG A 69 3.77 -11.08 3.00
N ARG A 70 4.50 -11.21 1.89
CA ARG A 70 4.54 -10.23 0.80
C ARG A 70 3.49 -10.56 -0.25
N VAL A 71 2.23 -10.30 0.07
CA VAL A 71 1.10 -10.52 -0.83
C VAL A 71 0.49 -9.17 -1.18
N PHE A 72 0.78 -8.69 -2.37
CA PHE A 72 0.19 -7.49 -2.94
C PHE A 72 0.03 -7.74 -4.43
N ALA A 73 -1.10 -7.31 -4.99
CA ALA A 73 -1.40 -7.51 -6.41
C ALA A 73 -0.26 -6.93 -7.27
N GLU A 74 0.40 -7.81 -8.04
CA GLU A 74 1.26 -7.37 -9.13
C GLU A 74 0.34 -6.72 -10.17
N GLY A 75 0.45 -5.40 -10.32
CA GLY A 75 -0.04 -4.77 -11.55
C GLY A 75 0.68 -5.47 -12.70
N THR A 76 -0.06 -5.98 -13.67
CA THR A 76 0.40 -6.69 -14.86
C THR A 76 1.47 -5.92 -15.66
N GLU A 77 2.72 -5.90 -15.17
CA GLU A 77 3.85 -5.21 -15.81
C GLU A 77 5.18 -5.99 -15.66
N GLN A 78 5.12 -7.32 -15.49
CA GLN A 78 6.29 -8.18 -15.70
C GLN A 78 5.93 -9.44 -16.51
N GLN A 79 5.54 -9.26 -17.78
CA GLN A 79 5.81 -10.22 -18.87
C GLN A 79 5.96 -9.48 -20.21
N THR A 80 6.87 -8.51 -20.31
CA THR A 80 7.46 -8.12 -21.61
C THR A 80 8.84 -7.56 -21.36
N GLN A 81 9.80 -8.45 -21.09
CA GLN A 81 11.23 -8.28 -21.40
C GLN A 81 11.95 -9.58 -21.02
N ALA A 82 11.98 -10.54 -21.95
CA ALA A 82 13.14 -11.38 -22.26
C ALA A 82 12.77 -12.47 -23.29
N ALA A 83 13.62 -12.57 -24.32
CA ALA A 83 13.68 -13.51 -25.44
C ALA A 83 12.71 -13.26 -26.60
#